data_AF-A0A7J7MIR5-F1
#
_entry.id   AF-A0A7J7MIR5-F1
#
_cell.length_a   1.000
_cell.length_b   1.000
_cell.length_c   1.000
_cell.angle_alpha   90.00
_cell.angle_beta   90.00
_cell.angle_gamma   90.00
#
_symmetry.space_group_name_H-M   'P 1'
#
loop_
_entity.id
_entity.type
_entity.pdbx_description
1 polymer ?
#
loop_
_entity_poly.entity_id
_entity_poly.type
_entity_poly.pdbx_seq_one_letter_code
_entity_poly.pdbx_strand_id
1 'polypeptide(L)'
;MIDSNSTSSGLGAIVDVLPTQKESSQDGGGYASGGWKNEDGRMSCGYSCFRGKRASMEDFYDVKMSKIDSETVSMFGIFDGHGGSRTAEILKDHLFENLS
;
A
#
# COMPACT_ATOMS: atom_id res chain seq x y z
N MET A 1 -23.80 -30.76 22.86
CA MET A 1 -24.87 -30.03 22.16
C MET A 1 -24.84 -28.61 22.70
N ILE A 2 -24.37 -27.57 22.03
CA ILE A 2 -24.22 -27.28 20.60
C ILE A 2 -22.87 -26.54 20.42
N ASP A 3 -22.08 -26.95 19.43
CA ASP A 3 -20.92 -26.20 18.92
C ASP A 3 -21.37 -24.90 18.28
N SER A 4 -20.62 -23.83 18.48
CA SER A 4 -20.62 -22.68 17.55
C SER A 4 -19.20 -22.15 17.47
N ASN A 5 -18.36 -22.96 16.83
CA ASN A 5 -17.06 -22.58 16.32
C ASN A 5 -17.29 -21.69 15.09
N SER A 6 -17.18 -20.37 15.25
CA SER A 6 -17.03 -19.47 14.12
C SER A 6 -15.59 -19.56 13.62
N THR A 7 -15.33 -20.55 12.77
CA THR A 7 -14.15 -20.60 11.89
C THR A 7 -14.14 -19.37 10.99
N SER A 8 -13.36 -18.34 11.34
CA SER A 8 -12.82 -17.44 10.33
C SER A 8 -11.67 -18.18 9.64
N SER A 9 -12.02 -18.99 8.64
CA SER A 9 -11.07 -19.62 7.72
C SER A 9 -10.12 -18.55 7.18
N GLY A 10 -8.82 -18.80 7.30
CA GLY A 10 -7.76 -17.81 7.24
C GLY A 10 -7.77 -16.94 5.98
N LEU A 11 -8.00 -15.66 6.17
CA LEU A 11 -7.49 -14.62 5.28
C LEU A 11 -6.01 -14.47 5.61
N GLY A 12 -5.14 -14.70 4.63
CA GLY A 12 -3.70 -14.45 4.78
C GLY A 12 -3.49 -13.03 5.30
N ALA A 13 -2.76 -12.89 6.41
CA ALA A 13 -2.50 -11.60 7.02
C ALA A 13 -1.92 -10.66 5.97
N ILE A 14 -2.64 -9.58 5.66
CA ILE A 14 -2.14 -8.50 4.83
C ILE A 14 -1.09 -7.79 5.67
N VAL A 15 0.15 -7.78 5.18
CA VAL A 15 1.23 -7.05 5.84
C VAL A 15 1.44 -5.77 5.04
N ASP A 16 1.34 -4.62 5.70
CA ASP A 16 1.76 -3.36 5.10
C ASP A 16 3.28 -3.35 5.01
N VAL A 17 3.79 -3.27 3.78
CA VAL A 17 5.19 -3.58 3.47
C VAL A 17 6.09 -2.34 3.53
N LEU A 18 5.73 -1.32 4.32
CA LEU A 18 6.44 -0.03 4.32
C LEU A 18 7.38 0.15 5.53
N PRO A 19 8.61 -0.43 5.53
CA PRO A 19 9.69 0.08 6.35
C PRO A 19 10.41 1.20 5.57
N THR A 20 10.65 2.33 6.24
CA THR A 20 11.35 3.54 5.76
C THR A 20 10.58 4.47 4.81
N GLN A 21 9.47 5.02 5.30
CA GLN A 21 9.07 6.35 4.86
C GLN A 21 10.11 7.38 5.31
N LYS A 22 10.83 8.01 4.37
CA LYS A 22 11.43 9.32 4.62
C LYS A 22 10.42 10.38 4.18
N GLU A 23 9.47 10.69 5.06
CA GLU A 23 8.69 11.91 4.91
C GLU A 23 9.53 13.06 5.48
N SER A 24 10.06 13.94 4.63
CA SER A 24 10.61 15.21 5.13
C SER A 24 9.54 16.28 5.07
N SER A 25 8.73 16.35 6.12
CA SER A 25 7.84 17.48 6.38
C SER A 25 8.65 18.56 7.09
N GLN A 26 9.25 19.47 6.33
CA GLN A 26 9.70 20.75 6.90
C GLN A 26 9.80 21.92 5.91
N ASP A 27 9.85 21.72 4.59
CA ASP A 27 9.81 22.85 3.66
C ASP A 27 9.26 22.47 2.27
N GLY A 28 7.96 22.67 2.09
CA GLY A 28 7.33 22.98 0.80
C GLY A 28 7.30 21.93 -0.33
N GLY A 29 8.14 20.90 -0.34
CA GLY A 29 8.20 19.89 -1.40
C GLY A 29 7.65 18.55 -0.91
N GLY A 30 6.37 18.27 -1.17
CA GLY A 30 5.79 16.96 -0.86
C GLY A 30 6.48 15.88 -1.70
N TYR A 31 7.50 15.24 -1.12
CA TYR A 31 8.17 14.10 -1.73
C TYR A 31 8.23 12.93 -0.74
N ALA A 32 7.99 11.73 -1.25
CA ALA A 32 8.11 10.48 -0.53
C ALA A 32 8.89 9.51 -1.40
N SER A 33 9.86 8.83 -0.81
CA SER A 33 10.61 7.78 -1.49
C SER A 33 10.97 6.69 -0.51
N GLY A 34 11.09 5.47 -1.00
CA GLY A 34 11.46 4.33 -0.20
C GLY A 34 11.65 3.10 -1.05
N GLY A 35 11.87 1.98 -0.38
CA GLY A 35 12.00 0.71 -1.04
C GLY A 35 11.83 -0.42 -0.06
N TRP A 36 11.58 -1.59 -0.61
CA TRP A 36 11.41 -2.80 0.15
C TRP A 36 12.07 -3.97 -0.58
N LYS A 37 12.43 -4.99 0.20
CA LYS A 37 12.95 -6.26 -0.29
C LYS A 37 12.36 -7.37 0.55
N ASN A 38 11.91 -8.45 -0.09
CA ASN A 38 11.39 -9.61 0.62
C ASN A 38 12.50 -10.36 1.36
N GLU A 39 12.14 -11.14 2.39
CA GLU A 39 13.10 -11.86 3.25
C GLU A 39 13.96 -12.83 2.44
N ASP A 40 13.34 -13.54 1.48
CA ASP A 40 14.04 -14.47 0.58
C ASP A 40 14.95 -13.77 -0.45
N GLY A 41 14.89 -12.44 -0.51
CA GLY A 41 15.68 -11.58 -1.40
C GLY A 41 15.41 -11.71 -2.90
N ARG A 42 14.40 -12.50 -3.29
CA ARG A 42 13.99 -12.72 -4.68
C ARG A 42 13.25 -11.54 -5.31
N MET A 43 12.66 -10.68 -4.48
CA MET A 43 11.90 -9.50 -4.93
C MET A 43 12.34 -8.28 -4.15
N SER A 44 12.52 -7.17 -4.88
CA SER A 44 12.71 -5.85 -4.31
C SER A 44 11.95 -4.82 -5.12
N CYS A 45 11.40 -3.81 -4.46
CA CYS A 45 10.77 -2.67 -5.09
C CYS A 45 11.34 -1.36 -4.55
N GLY A 46 11.26 -0.32 -5.36
CA GLY A 46 11.52 1.06 -4.95
C GLY A 46 10.37 1.93 -5.40
N TYR A 47 10.11 3.02 -4.69
CA TYR A 47 9.14 4.03 -5.09
C TYR A 47 9.70 5.43 -4.87
N SER A 48 9.19 6.36 -5.67
CA SER A 48 9.49 7.77 -5.56
C SER A 48 8.29 8.56 -6.05
N CYS A 49 7.83 9.49 -5.24
CA CYS A 49 6.57 10.19 -5.40
C CYS A 49 6.82 11.67 -5.09
N PHE A 50 6.54 12.56 -6.05
CA PHE A 50 6.86 13.98 -5.95
C PHE A 50 5.69 14.82 -6.41
N ARG A 51 5.30 15.82 -5.60
CA ARG A 51 4.29 16.83 -5.99
C ARG A 51 4.67 17.61 -7.25
N GLY A 52 5.97 17.79 -7.49
CA GLY A 52 6.49 18.63 -8.56
C GLY A 52 6.00 20.07 -8.42
N LYS A 53 5.58 20.68 -9.54
CA LYS A 53 5.15 22.08 -9.62
C LYS A 53 3.69 22.32 -9.20
N ARG A 54 2.97 21.28 -8.76
CA ARG A 54 1.56 21.39 -8.34
C ARG A 54 1.44 22.07 -6.97
N ALA A 55 0.28 22.66 -6.71
CA ALA A 55 -0.02 23.31 -5.42
C ALA A 55 -0.29 22.27 -4.32
N SER A 56 -1.04 21.21 -4.65
CA SER A 56 -1.35 20.07 -3.78
C SER A 56 -0.73 18.79 -4.31
N MET A 57 -0.53 17.82 -3.41
CA MET A 57 -0.18 16.44 -3.75
C MET A 57 -1.48 15.63 -3.77
N GLU A 58 -1.86 15.13 -4.94
CA GLU A 58 -3.08 14.33 -5.12
C GLU A 58 -2.76 12.87 -5.49
N ASP A 59 -1.49 12.56 -5.78
CA ASP A 59 -1.05 11.19 -6.02
C ASP A 59 -0.90 10.43 -4.69
N PHE A 60 -1.38 9.19 -4.68
CA PHE A 60 -1.17 8.24 -3.60
C PHE A 60 -0.56 6.96 -4.17
N TYR A 61 0.06 6.19 -3.30
CA TYR A 61 0.61 4.89 -3.65
C TYR A 61 0.41 3.92 -2.50
N ASP A 62 0.40 2.63 -2.81
CA ASP A 62 0.37 1.57 -1.84
C ASP A 62 1.21 0.37 -2.26
N VAL A 63 1.79 -0.33 -1.29
CA VAL A 63 2.52 -1.58 -1.50
C VAL A 63 2.03 -2.60 -0.48
N LYS A 64 1.20 -3.54 -0.95
CA LYS A 64 0.60 -4.58 -0.12
C LYS A 64 1.12 -5.95 -0.51
N MET A 65 1.31 -6.81 0.48
CA MET A 65 1.65 -8.21 0.27
C MET A 65 0.74 -9.08 1.12
N SER A 66 0.21 -10.13 0.51
CA SER A 66 -0.58 -11.14 1.21
C SER A 66 -0.24 -12.52 0.69
N LYS A 67 -0.53 -13.53 1.52
CA LYS A 67 -0.36 -14.94 1.16
C LYS A 67 -1.74 -15.52 0.86
N ILE A 68 -2.00 -15.82 -0.40
CA ILE A 68 -3.27 -16.36 -0.91
C ILE A 68 -2.99 -17.77 -1.43
N ASP A 69 -3.70 -18.77 -0.94
CA ASP A 69 -3.54 -20.19 -1.36
C ASP A 69 -2.09 -20.68 -1.38
N SER A 70 -1.31 -20.30 -0.36
CA SER A 70 0.13 -20.57 -0.21
C SER A 70 1.08 -19.83 -1.15
N GLU A 71 0.55 -19.06 -2.10
CA GLU A 71 1.32 -18.17 -2.96
C GLU A 71 1.41 -16.76 -2.36
N THR A 72 2.58 -16.14 -2.48
CA THR A 72 2.75 -14.74 -2.10
C THR A 72 2.30 -13.85 -3.25
N VAL A 73 1.30 -13.02 -3.01
CA VAL A 73 0.79 -12.03 -3.95
C VAL A 73 1.21 -10.64 -3.45
N SER A 74 1.67 -9.80 -4.37
CA SER A 74 2.06 -8.42 -4.08
C SER A 74 1.30 -7.46 -4.99
N MET A 75 0.74 -6.40 -4.42
CA MET A 75 0.12 -5.28 -5.14
C MET A 75 1.01 -4.05 -5.02
N PHE A 76 1.23 -3.39 -6.16
CA PHE A 76 1.86 -2.08 -6.26
C PHE A 76 0.84 -1.12 -6.86
N GLY A 77 0.21 -0.31 -6.01
CA GLY A 77 -0.83 0.64 -6.40
C GLY A 77 -0.27 2.05 -6.60
N ILE A 78 -0.64 2.69 -7.71
CA ILE A 78 -0.35 4.11 -7.98
C ILE A 78 -1.68 4.76 -8.36
N PHE A 79 -2.07 5.81 -7.64
CA PHE A 79 -3.39 6.43 -7.72
C PHE A 79 -3.20 7.93 -7.98
N ASP A 80 -3.49 8.38 -9.20
CA ASP A 80 -3.45 9.79 -9.61
C ASP A 80 -4.80 10.46 -9.29
N GLY A 81 -4.83 11.30 -8.25
CA GLY A 81 -6.02 12.03 -7.86
C GLY A 81 -6.34 13.18 -8.82
N HIS A 82 -7.63 13.42 -9.07
CA HIS A 82 -8.08 14.55 -9.87
C HIS A 82 -9.30 15.24 -9.26
N GLY A 83 -9.29 16.57 -9.20
CA GLY A 83 -10.37 17.33 -8.56
C GLY A 83 -10.41 17.13 -7.04
N GLY A 84 -9.29 16.75 -6.43
CA GLY A 84 -9.14 16.42 -5.02
C GLY A 84 -8.49 15.05 -4.78
N SER A 85 -7.85 14.90 -3.62
CA SER A 85 -7.12 13.69 -3.20
C SER A 85 -8.00 12.54 -2.72
N ARG A 86 -9.27 12.81 -2.38
CA ARG A 86 -10.09 11.89 -1.57
C ARG A 86 -10.29 10.52 -2.20
N THR A 87 -10.53 10.44 -3.51
CA THR A 87 -10.74 9.16 -4.19
C THR A 87 -9.46 8.32 -4.23
N ALA A 88 -8.32 8.94 -4.52
CA ALA A 88 -7.02 8.27 -4.55
C ALA A 88 -6.62 7.76 -3.16
N GLU A 89 -6.90 8.54 -2.11
CA GLU A 89 -6.73 8.12 -0.71
C GLU A 89 -7.60 6.90 -0.36
N ILE A 90 -8.88 6.89 -0.73
CA ILE A 90 -9.78 5.74 -0.49
C ILE A 90 -9.30 4.49 -1.23
N LEU A 91 -8.81 4.63 -2.47
CA LEU A 91 -8.28 3.51 -3.24
C LEU A 91 -7.03 2.91 -2.59
N LYS A 92 -6.12 3.75 -2.09
CA LYS A 92 -4.96 3.30 -1.33
C LYS A 92 -5.37 2.41 -0.16
N ASP A 93 -6.34 2.85 0.64
CA ASP A 93 -6.71 2.12 1.85
C ASP A 93 -7.45 0.80 1.54
N HIS A 94 -8.34 0.80 0.54
CA HIS A 94 -9.34 -0.27 0.37
C HIS A 94 -9.24 -1.12 -0.90
N LEU A 95 -8.46 -0.72 -1.92
CA LEU A 95 -8.48 -1.42 -3.20
C LEU A 95 -8.06 -2.90 -3.08
N PHE A 96 -7.01 -3.17 -2.31
CA PHE A 96 -6.48 -4.54 -2.21
C PHE A 96 -7.48 -5.49 -1.53
N GLU A 97 -8.10 -5.06 -0.43
CA GLU A 97 -9.10 -5.84 0.31
C GLU A 97 -10.34 -6.14 -0.54
N ASN A 98 -10.72 -5.21 -1.43
CA ASN A 98 -11.86 -5.39 -2.32
C ASN A 98 -11.58 -6.27 -3.54
N LEU A 99 -10.31 -6.59 -3.81
CA LEU A 99 -9.88 -7.46 -4.90
C LEU A 99 -9.58 -8.91 -4.45
N SER A 100 -9.52 -9.14 -3.13
CA SER A 100 -9.11 -10.42 -2.52
C SER A 100 -10.29 -11.25 -2.03
#